data_AF-A0A922WL45-F1
#
_entry.id   AF-A0A922WL45-F1
#
_cell.length_a   1.000
_cell.length_b   1.000
_cell.length_c   1.000
_cell.angle_alpha   90.00
_cell.angle_beta   90.00
_cell.angle_gamma   90.00
#
_symmetry.space_group_name_H-M   'P 1'
#
loop_
_entity.id
_entity.type
_entity.pdbx_description
1 polymer ?
#
loop_
_entity_poly.entity_id
_entity_poly.type
_entity_poly.pdbx_seq_one_letter_code
_entity_poly.pdbx_strand_id
1 'polypeptide(L)'
;LFVVCCLLMAGCSSSTVETSERPLATYIRRGTQETREFREMPAGEEEMWLQALWCPKCKEWQPMPPGDAWQRNAALRVCPKTRTPLVLKP
;
A
#
# COMPACT_ATOMS: atom_id res chain seq x y z
N LEU A 1 6.47 48.75 -33.18
CA LEU A 1 7.64 48.49 -32.30
C LEU A 1 7.20 47.47 -31.25
N PHE A 2 7.75 46.25 -31.33
CA PHE A 2 7.51 45.16 -30.38
C PHE A 2 8.29 45.44 -29.09
N VAL A 3 7.61 45.52 -27.94
CA VAL A 3 8.28 45.50 -26.63
C VAL A 3 7.88 44.20 -25.94
N VAL A 4 8.69 43.19 -26.17
CA VAL A 4 8.68 41.90 -25.47
C VAL A 4 9.33 42.15 -24.11
N CYS A 5 8.51 42.28 -23.06
CA CYS A 5 9.00 42.28 -21.69
C CYS A 5 8.99 40.83 -21.20
N CYS A 6 10.15 40.18 -21.34
CA CYS A 6 10.42 38.83 -20.86
C CYS A 6 10.12 38.72 -19.37
N LEU A 7 9.01 38.07 -19.04
CA LEU A 7 8.72 37.54 -17.72
C LEU A 7 9.73 36.43 -17.42
N LEU A 8 10.83 36.82 -16.76
CA LEU A 8 11.78 35.90 -16.13
C LEU A 8 11.09 35.22 -14.94
N MET A 9 10.31 34.18 -15.25
CA MET A 9 9.87 33.21 -14.26
C MET A 9 11.11 32.41 -13.83
N ALA A 10 11.74 32.87 -12.74
CA ALA A 10 12.66 32.06 -11.97
C ALA A 10 11.87 30.92 -11.31
N GLY A 11 11.62 29.86 -12.08
CA GLY A 11 11.13 28.61 -11.57
C GLY A 11 12.21 27.99 -10.70
N CYS A 12 12.10 28.16 -9.39
CA CYS A 12 12.82 27.33 -8.43
C CYS A 12 12.35 25.89 -8.64
N SER A 13 13.08 25.15 -9.46
CA SER A 13 12.96 23.69 -9.55
C SER A 13 13.52 23.11 -8.25
N SER A 14 12.72 23.19 -7.18
CA SER A 14 12.98 22.45 -5.96
C SER A 14 12.78 20.97 -6.26
N SER A 15 13.87 20.30 -6.58
CA SER A 15 13.95 18.84 -6.57
C SER A 15 13.85 18.37 -5.12
N THR A 16 12.65 18.41 -4.55
CA THR A 16 12.36 17.64 -3.35
C THR A 16 12.45 16.18 -3.77
N VAL A 17 13.54 15.53 -3.40
CA VAL A 17 13.61 14.07 -3.32
C VAL A 17 12.47 13.67 -2.40
N GLU A 18 11.34 13.28 -2.97
CA GLU A 18 10.27 12.60 -2.25
C GLU A 18 10.90 11.33 -1.68
N THR A 19 11.41 11.41 -0.46
CA THR A 19 11.58 10.24 0.39
C THR A 19 10.21 9.57 0.39
N SER A 20 10.10 8.50 -0.40
CA SER A 20 8.90 7.68 -0.59
C SER A 20 8.19 7.46 0.76
N GLU A 21 7.19 8.31 1.04
CA GLU A 21 6.36 8.25 2.25
C GLU A 21 5.32 7.12 2.13
N ARG A 22 5.63 6.07 1.37
CA ARG A 22 4.74 4.92 1.25
C ARG A 22 4.53 4.34 2.66
N PRO A 23 3.26 4.22 3.10
CA PRO A 23 2.98 3.68 4.41
C PRO A 23 3.50 2.25 4.48
N LEU A 24 4.10 1.90 5.62
CA LEU A 24 4.56 0.55 5.87
C LEU A 24 3.36 -0.40 5.78
N ALA A 25 3.40 -1.33 4.83
CA ALA A 25 2.34 -2.32 4.65
C ALA A 25 2.81 -3.69 5.12
N THR A 26 1.93 -4.42 5.78
CA THR A 26 2.19 -5.80 6.21
C THR A 26 1.79 -6.77 5.11
N TYR A 27 2.62 -7.78 4.90
CA TYR A 27 2.41 -8.84 3.92
C TYR A 27 2.57 -10.21 4.57
N ILE A 28 1.85 -11.19 4.04
CA ILE A 28 1.98 -12.60 4.38
C ILE A 28 2.51 -13.35 3.16
N ARG A 29 3.49 -14.22 3.37
CA ARG A 29 4.03 -15.05 2.28
C ARG A 29 3.07 -16.19 1.93
N ARG A 30 2.77 -16.40 0.65
CA ARG A 30 1.84 -17.45 0.20
C ARG A 30 2.32 -18.82 0.62
N GLY A 31 1.40 -19.62 1.13
CA GLY A 31 1.68 -20.99 1.60
C GLY A 31 2.34 -21.07 2.97
N THR A 32 2.74 -19.94 3.57
CA THR A 32 3.35 -19.89 4.91
C THR A 32 2.65 -18.82 5.75
N GLN A 33 2.53 -18.99 7.07
CA GLN A 33 2.00 -17.92 7.94
C GLN A 33 3.07 -16.86 8.29
N GLU A 34 4.14 -16.78 7.49
CA GLU A 34 5.22 -15.81 7.68
C GLU A 34 4.73 -14.40 7.32
N THR A 35 4.93 -13.46 8.23
CA THR A 35 4.53 -12.06 8.06
C THR A 35 5.74 -11.15 7.99
N ARG A 36 5.75 -10.23 7.02
CA ARG A 36 6.82 -9.23 6.88
C ARG A 36 6.26 -7.88 6.46
N GLU A 37 6.91 -6.82 6.91
CA GLU A 37 6.51 -5.45 6.59
C GLU A 37 7.42 -4.89 5.50
N PHE A 38 6.81 -4.32 4.47
CA PHE A 38 7.51 -3.71 3.35
C PHE A 38 6.94 -2.32 3.10
N ARG A 39 7.83 -1.32 2.96
CA ARG A 39 7.44 -0.01 2.40
C ARG A 39 7.32 -0.09 0.88
N GLU A 40 8.18 -0.89 0.28
CA GLU A 40 8.19 -1.21 -1.13
C GLU A 40 8.46 -2.70 -1.28
N MET A 41 7.62 -3.39 -2.05
CA MET A 41 7.78 -4.81 -2.32
C MET A 41 9.06 -5.02 -3.15
N PRO A 42 9.94 -5.96 -2.80
CA PRO A 42 11.09 -6.28 -3.63
C PRO A 42 10.63 -6.75 -5.02
N ALA A 43 11.33 -6.27 -6.05
CA ALA A 43 11.03 -6.65 -7.43
C ALA A 43 11.11 -8.17 -7.61
N GLY A 44 10.05 -8.77 -8.17
CA GLY A 44 9.95 -10.22 -8.38
C GLY A 44 9.39 -11.01 -7.19
N GLU A 45 9.10 -10.38 -6.05
CA GLU A 45 8.49 -11.06 -4.90
C GLU A 45 6.97 -10.82 -4.76
N GLU A 46 6.36 -10.03 -5.63
CA GLU A 46 4.91 -9.70 -5.60
C GLU A 46 4.01 -10.94 -5.68
N GLU A 47 4.44 -11.98 -6.40
CA GLU A 47 3.67 -13.22 -6.51
C GLU A 47 3.76 -14.09 -5.25
N MET A 48 4.79 -13.87 -4.42
CA MET A 48 5.06 -14.62 -3.19
C MET A 48 4.44 -13.96 -1.97
N TRP A 49 4.29 -12.64 -1.94
CA TRP A 49 3.77 -11.90 -0.80
C TRP A 49 2.42 -11.27 -1.10
N LEU A 50 1.43 -11.61 -0.27
CA LEU A 50 0.11 -11.00 -0.32
C LEU A 50 0.03 -9.93 0.76
N GLN A 51 -0.45 -8.75 0.40
CA GLN A 51 -0.75 -7.72 1.39
C GLN A 51 -1.74 -8.29 2.41
N ALA A 52 -1.62 -7.92 3.68
CA ALA A 52 -2.42 -8.48 4.74
C ALA A 52 -2.98 -7.41 5.67
N LEU A 53 -4.13 -7.72 6.25
CA LEU A 53 -4.79 -6.88 7.23
C LEU A 53 -4.99 -7.61 8.55
N TRP A 54 -5.04 -6.84 9.62
CA TRP A 54 -5.18 -7.36 10.95
C TRP A 54 -6.65 -7.64 11.27
N CYS A 55 -6.94 -8.83 11.78
CA CYS A 55 -8.23 -9.13 12.39
C CYS A 55 -8.16 -8.87 13.91
N PRO A 56 -8.84 -7.85 14.45
CA PRO A 56 -8.77 -7.53 15.87
C PRO A 56 -9.39 -8.62 16.76
N LYS A 57 -10.31 -9.42 16.22
CA LYS A 57 -10.99 -10.50 16.96
C LYS A 57 -10.19 -11.80 17.01
N CYS A 58 -9.58 -12.19 15.88
CA CYS A 58 -8.73 -13.38 15.82
C CYS A 58 -7.32 -13.13 16.34
N LYS A 59 -6.91 -11.86 16.41
CA LYS A 59 -5.52 -11.45 16.64
C LYS A 59 -4.56 -12.13 15.66
N GLU A 60 -4.95 -12.18 14.38
CA GLU A 60 -4.24 -12.87 13.32
C GLU A 60 -4.28 -12.04 12.03
N TRP A 61 -3.20 -12.09 11.27
CA TRP A 61 -3.12 -11.48 9.95
C TRP A 61 -3.90 -12.30 8.92
N GLN A 62 -4.68 -11.63 8.09
CA GLN A 62 -5.43 -12.27 7.00
C GLN A 62 -4.89 -11.79 5.66
N PRO A 63 -4.55 -12.70 4.74
CA PRO A 63 -4.05 -12.31 3.42
C PRO A 63 -5.18 -11.67 2.62
N MET A 64 -4.87 -10.58 1.94
CA MET A 64 -5.75 -9.94 0.98
C MET A 64 -5.61 -10.64 -0.38
N PRO A 65 -6.71 -10.81 -1.11
CA PRO A 65 -6.68 -11.19 -2.51
C PRO A 65 -5.82 -10.19 -3.32
N PRO A 66 -5.07 -10.66 -4.33
CA PRO A 66 -4.22 -9.79 -5.14
C PRO A 66 -5.03 -8.79 -5.98
N GLY A 67 -4.42 -7.65 -6.30
CA GLY A 67 -4.98 -6.62 -7.16
C GLY A 67 -6.05 -5.76 -6.50
N ASP A 68 -6.96 -5.22 -7.31
CA ASP A 68 -8.00 -4.28 -6.91
C ASP A 68 -9.36 -4.94 -6.60
N ALA A 69 -9.43 -6.27 -6.60
CA ALA A 69 -10.65 -7.03 -6.30
C ALA A 69 -11.27 -6.61 -4.96
N TRP A 70 -10.42 -6.25 -4.00
CA TRP A 70 -10.79 -5.73 -2.70
C TRP A 70 -11.48 -4.36 -2.72
N GLN A 71 -11.01 -3.49 -3.62
CA GLN A 71 -11.56 -2.15 -3.80
C GLN A 71 -12.99 -2.26 -4.34
N ARG A 72 -13.20 -3.21 -5.25
CA ARG A 72 -14.51 -3.49 -5.86
C ARG A 72 -15.47 -4.27 -4.97
N ASN A 73 -14.97 -5.13 -4.07
CA ASN A 73 -15.81 -5.99 -3.24
C ASN A 73 -15.57 -5.80 -1.75
N ALA A 74 -16.46 -5.05 -1.10
CA ALA A 74 -16.43 -4.80 0.34
C ALA A 74 -16.59 -6.09 1.18
N ALA A 75 -17.23 -7.13 0.65
CA ALA A 75 -17.40 -8.40 1.35
C ALA A 75 -16.09 -9.17 1.49
N LEU A 76 -15.05 -8.82 0.74
CA LEU A 76 -13.72 -9.39 0.94
C LEU A 76 -13.06 -8.79 2.18
N ARG A 77 -13.47 -7.58 2.63
CA ARG A 77 -12.86 -6.85 3.76
C ARG A 77 -13.20 -7.31 5.16
N VAL A 78 -13.54 -8.59 5.29
CA VAL A 78 -13.86 -9.21 6.55
C VAL A 78 -13.06 -10.48 6.74
N CYS A 79 -12.75 -10.78 7.99
CA CYS A 79 -12.09 -12.04 8.34
C CYS A 79 -12.98 -13.23 7.95
N PRO A 80 -12.47 -14.25 7.24
CA PRO A 80 -13.25 -15.41 6.86
C PRO A 80 -13.76 -16.22 8.06
N LYS A 81 -13.03 -16.20 9.18
CA LYS A 81 -13.38 -16.93 10.41
C LYS A 81 -14.47 -16.23 11.22
N THR A 82 -14.34 -14.91 11.41
CA THR A 82 -15.17 -14.16 12.38
C THR A 82 -16.10 -13.14 11.75
N ARG A 83 -16.03 -12.94 10.42
CA ARG A 83 -16.74 -11.90 9.67
C ARG A 83 -16.52 -10.48 10.21
N THR A 84 -15.47 -10.28 11.00
CA THR A 84 -15.09 -8.97 11.55
C THR A 84 -14.35 -8.16 10.48
N PRO A 85 -14.64 -6.86 10.32
CA PRO A 85 -13.89 -6.00 9.41
C PRO A 85 -12.39 -6.04 9.71
N LEU A 86 -11.61 -6.22 8.65
CA LEU A 86 -10.16 -6.20 8.74
C LEU A 86 -9.65 -4.75 8.71
N VAL A 87 -8.63 -4.47 9.49
CA VAL A 87 -8.08 -3.12 9.64
C VAL A 87 -6.61 -3.10 9.27
N LEU A 88 -6.15 -1.95 8.76
CA LEU A 88 -4.73 -1.62 8.81
C LEU A 88 -4.36 -1.52 10.29
N LYS A 89 -3.30 -2.20 10.70
CA LYS A 89 -2.87 -2.18 12.10
C LYS A 89 -2.55 -0.71 12.48
N PRO A 90 -3.02 -0.23 13.64
CA PRO A 90 -2.71 1.12 14.12
C PRO A 90 -1.23 1.30 14.44
#